data_AF-A0A4Y8CC05-F1
#
_entry.id   AF-A0A4Y8CC05-F1
#
_cell.length_a   1.000
_cell.length_b   1.000
_cell.length_c   1.000
_cell.angle_alpha   90.00
_cell.angle_beta   90.00
_cell.angle_gamma   90.00
#
_symmetry.space_group_name_H-M   'P 1'
#
loop_
_entity.id
_entity.type
_entity.pdbx_description
1 polymer ?
#
loop_
_entity_poly.entity_id
_entity_poly.type
_entity_poly.pdbx_seq_one_letter_code
_entity_poly.pdbx_strand_id
1 'polypeptide(L)' 'MFLNLDFQDGLRIVDTHCHLDSEAFKDDLDETLNRAFKNGIEK' A
#
# COMPACT_ATOMS: atom_id res chain seq x y z
N MET A 1 2.13 9.86 9.75
CA MET A 1 3.55 10.26 9.65
C MET A 1 3.82 10.56 8.19
N PHE A 2 4.13 11.81 7.85
CA PHE A 2 4.52 12.17 6.47
C PHE A 2 6.05 12.22 6.42
N LEU A 3 6.63 11.39 5.57
CA LEU A 3 8.05 11.42 5.27
C LEU A 3 8.23 12.41 4.11
N ASN A 4 8.99 13.50 4.33
CA ASN A 4 9.37 14.44 3.28
C ASN A 4 10.41 13.79 2.37
N LEU A 5 9.98 12.83 1.57
CA LEU A 5 10.79 12.12 0.60
C LEU A 5 10.38 12.56 -0.79
N ASP A 6 11.36 13.01 -1.58
CA ASP A 6 11.19 13.19 -3.00
C ASP A 6 11.26 11.81 -3.67
N PHE A 7 10.12 11.30 -4.12
CA PHE A 7 10.06 10.06 -4.89
C PHE A 7 10.71 10.30 -6.25
N GLN A 8 11.86 9.66 -6.49
CA GLN A 8 12.47 9.68 -7.81
C GLN A 8 11.65 8.85 -8.79
N ASP A 9 11.49 9.34 -10.01
CA ASP A 9 10.82 8.63 -11.09
C ASP A 9 11.44 7.23 -11.29
N GLY A 10 10.58 6.21 -11.36
CA GLY A 10 10.98 4.82 -11.55
C GLY A 10 11.25 4.02 -10.27
N LEU A 11 11.23 4.65 -9.09
CA LEU A 11 11.24 3.92 -7.81
C LEU A 11 9.84 3.40 -7.46
N ARG A 12 9.80 2.31 -6.68
CA ARG A 12 8.57 1.62 -6.31
C ARG A 12 8.44 1.51 -4.80
N ILE A 13 7.22 1.66 -4.27
CA ILE A 13 6.95 1.55 -2.84
C ILE A 13 6.65 0.09 -2.51
N VAL A 14 7.33 -0.44 -1.48
CA VAL A 14 7.09 -1.80 -0.98
C VAL A 14 6.71 -1.74 0.49
N ASP A 15 5.53 -2.24 0.83
CA ASP A 15 5.09 -2.46 2.20
C ASP A 15 5.62 -3.81 2.70
N THR A 16 6.75 -3.75 3.39
CA THR A 16 7.39 -4.96 3.93
C THR A 16 6.68 -5.56 5.14
N HIS A 17 5.69 -4.88 5.72
CA HIS A 17 5.02 -5.34 6.94
C HIS A 17 3.57 -4.83 7.04
N CYS A 18 2.64 -5.67 6.61
CA CYS A 18 1.21 -5.44 6.73
C CYS A 18 0.49 -6.65 7.35
N HIS A 19 -0.71 -6.41 7.90
CA HIS A 19 -1.59 -7.43 8.48
C HIS A 19 -2.89 -7.53 7.67
N LEU A 20 -2.77 -7.90 6.39
CA LEU A 20 -3.92 -8.05 5.48
C LEU A 20 -4.82 -9.25 5.85
N ASP A 21 -4.34 -10.12 6.72
CA ASP A 21 -5.07 -11.24 7.33
C ASP A 21 -5.97 -10.82 8.51
N SER A 22 -5.89 -9.55 8.93
CA SER A 22 -6.72 -9.00 10.00
C SER A 22 -8.21 -9.02 9.64
N GLU A 23 -9.05 -9.22 10.65
CA GLU A 23 -10.52 -9.10 10.58
C GLU A 23 -10.99 -7.77 9.95
N ALA A 24 -10.18 -6.72 10.09
CA ALA A 24 -10.49 -5.38 9.58
C ALA A 24 -10.63 -5.31 8.05
N PHE A 25 -10.06 -6.26 7.29
CA PHE A 25 -10.08 -6.26 5.83
C PHE A 25 -11.01 -7.31 5.23
N LYS A 26 -11.77 -8.07 6.05
CA LYS A 26 -12.58 -9.18 5.55
C LYS A 26 -13.63 -8.80 4.51
N ASP A 27 -14.20 -7.61 4.64
CA ASP A 27 -15.29 -7.17 3.78
C ASP A 27 -14.80 -6.39 2.54
N ASP A 28 -13.57 -5.88 2.56
CA ASP A 28 -13.08 -4.92 1.55
C ASP A 28 -11.61 -5.11 1.13
N LEU A 29 -10.99 -6.27 1.39
CA LEU A 29 -9.59 -6.55 1.05
C LEU A 29 -9.25 -6.22 -0.41
N ASP A 30 -10.07 -6.69 -1.35
CA ASP A 30 -9.83 -6.46 -2.79
C ASP A 30 -9.91 -4.98 -3.16
N GLU A 31 -10.84 -4.23 -2.56
CA GLU A 31 -10.95 -2.80 -2.80
C GLU A 31 -9.74 -2.06 -2.20
N THR A 32 -9.32 -2.45 -1.01
CA THR A 32 -8.14 -1.91 -0.32
C THR A 32 -6.88 -2.13 -1.14
N LEU A 33 -6.65 -3.35 -1.65
CA LEU A 33 -5.51 -3.66 -2.53
C LEU A 33 -5.55 -2.84 -3.82
N ASN A 34 -6.72 -2.73 -4.47
CA ASN A 34 -6.87 -1.92 -5.67
C ASN A 34 -6.57 -0.43 -5.42
N ARG A 35 -6.96 0.10 -4.25
CA ARG A 35 -6.61 1.46 -3.83
C ARG A 35 -5.12 1.59 -3.56
N ALA A 36 -4.48 0.62 -2.92
CA ALA A 36 -3.04 0.62 -2.66
C ALA A 36 -2.23 0.72 -3.96
N PHE A 37 -2.53 -0.14 -4.94
CA PHE A 37 -1.84 -0.12 -6.24
C PHE A 37 -2.06 1.18 -7.00
N LYS A 38 -3.27 1.77 -6.96
CA LYS A 38 -3.54 3.09 -7.55
C LYS A 38 -2.75 4.23 -6.90
N ASN A 39 -2.28 4.05 -5.67
CA ASN A 39 -1.48 5.02 -4.92
C ASN A 39 0.02 4.74 -4.96
N GLY A 40 0.49 3.84 -5.84
CA GLY A 40 1.92 3.62 -6.09
C GLY A 40 2.60 2.60 -5.19
N ILE A 41 1.85 1.86 -4.36
CA ILE A 41 2.35 0.64 -3.71
C ILE A 41 2.49 -0.43 -4.78
N GLU A 42 3.63 -1.10 -4.84
CA GLU A 42 3.88 -2.20 -5.77
C GLU A 42 3.66 -3.56 -5.10
N LYS A 43 4.14 -3.71 -3.87
CA LYS A 43 4.23 -4.98 -3.14
C LYS A 43 3.96 -4.76 -1.66
#